data_AF-A0A929YWM0-F1
#
_entry.id   AF-A0A929YWM0-F1
#
_cell.length_a   1.000
_cell.length_b   1.000
_cell.length_c   1.000
_cell.angle_alpha   90.00
_cell.angle_beta   90.00
_cell.angle_gamma   90.00
#
_symmetry.space_group_name_H-M   'P 1'
#
loop_
_entity.id
_entity.type
_entity.pdbx_description
1 polymer ?
#
loop_
_entity_poly.entity_id
_entity_poly.type
_entity_poly.pdbx_seq_one_letter_code
_entity_poly.pdbx_strand_id
1 'polypeptide(L)' 'IKTSTGFSTRGANIHDIEIIKETILRLGKNLKIKASGGIRDLDFALALIDAGADRLGTSSGVKIIQEYRARQ' A
#
# COMPACT_ATOMS: atom_id res chain seq x y z
N ILE A 1 4.87 8.81 -4.89
CA ILE A 1 3.84 9.40 -3.99
C ILE A 1 3.68 8.49 -2.78
N LYS A 2 3.70 9.03 -1.56
CA LYS A 2 3.48 8.27 -0.30
C LYS A 2 2.14 8.69 0.30
N THR A 3 1.31 7.75 0.75
CA THR A 3 -0.06 8.05 1.21
C THR A 3 -0.13 8.74 2.57
N SER A 4 0.39 8.11 3.64
CA SER A 4 0.09 8.56 5.01
C SER A 4 1.33 8.60 5.91
N THR A 5 1.37 9.52 6.85
CA THR A 5 2.47 9.65 7.84
C THR A 5 2.43 8.56 8.91
N GLY A 6 1.23 8.09 9.26
CA GLY A 6 0.99 7.16 10.37
C GLY A 6 0.63 7.84 11.69
N PHE A 7 0.55 9.17 11.74
CA PHE A 7 0.27 9.96 12.95
C PHE A 7 -1.05 10.76 12.90
N SER A 8 -1.74 10.74 11.75
CA SER A 8 -3.05 11.38 11.58
C SER A 8 -4.20 10.39 11.82
N THR A 9 -5.43 10.79 11.54
CA THR A 9 -6.66 10.04 11.87
C THR A 9 -6.89 8.79 11.01
N ARG A 10 -6.23 8.67 9.84
CA ARG A 10 -6.36 7.52 8.95
C ARG A 10 -5.05 7.09 8.28
N GLY A 11 -4.97 5.81 7.93
CA GLY A 11 -3.83 5.17 7.26
C GLY A 11 -4.02 5.01 5.76
N ALA A 12 -3.42 3.95 5.20
CA ALA A 12 -3.62 3.53 3.82
C ALA A 12 -5.09 3.15 3.56
N ASN A 13 -5.55 3.39 2.35
CA ASN A 13 -6.86 3.01 1.86
C ASN A 13 -6.74 2.62 0.38
N ILE A 14 -7.42 1.55 -0.03
CA ILE A 14 -7.38 1.03 -1.41
C ILE A 14 -7.81 2.10 -2.42
N HIS A 15 -8.89 2.82 -2.13
CA HIS A 15 -9.44 3.83 -3.02
C HIS A 15 -8.47 5.00 -3.26
N ASP A 16 -7.69 5.40 -2.25
CA ASP A 16 -6.65 6.41 -2.44
C ASP A 16 -5.58 5.94 -3.43
N ILE A 17 -5.19 4.65 -3.38
CA ILE A 17 -4.18 4.08 -4.28
C ILE A 17 -4.70 4.09 -5.72
N GLU A 18 -5.95 3.67 -5.93
CA GLU A 18 -6.59 3.64 -7.25
C GLU A 18 -6.64 5.05 -7.87
N ILE A 19 -7.10 6.06 -7.12
CA ILE A 19 -7.14 7.45 -7.58
C ILE A 19 -5.75 7.97 -7.93
N ILE A 20 -4.76 7.70 -7.08
CA ILE A 20 -3.37 8.12 -7.33
C ILE A 20 -2.83 7.43 -8.59
N LYS A 21 -3.09 6.13 -8.76
CA LYS A 21 -2.63 5.36 -9.91
C LYS A 21 -3.24 5.88 -11.20
N GLU A 22 -4.55 6.10 -11.21
CA GLU A 22 -5.27 6.68 -12.34
C GLU A 22 -4.72 8.06 -12.70
N THR A 23 -4.47 8.91 -11.70
CA THR A 23 -3.91 10.25 -11.92
C THR A 23 -2.52 10.19 -12.53
N ILE A 24 -1.64 9.30 -12.05
CA ILE A 24 -0.30 9.10 -12.62
C ILE A 24 -0.38 8.66 -14.08
N LEU A 25 -1.28 7.73 -14.40
CA LEU A 25 -1.49 7.23 -15.76
C LEU A 25 -1.98 8.34 -16.69
N ARG A 26 -2.98 9.12 -16.27
CA ARG A 26 -3.51 10.27 -17.03
C ARG A 26 -2.44 11.33 -17.32
N LEU A 27 -1.51 11.56 -16.38
CA LEU A 27 -0.41 12.51 -16.56
C LEU A 27 0.74 11.97 -17.42
N GLY A 28 0.72 10.69 -17.80
CA GLY A 28 1.81 10.05 -18.56
C GLY A 28 3.16 10.05 -17.81
N LYS A 29 3.14 10.11 -16.47
CA LYS A 29 4.36 10.17 -15.66
C LYS A 29 4.75 8.79 -15.15
N ASN A 30 6.05 8.54 -15.06
CA ASN A 30 6.58 7.34 -14.42
C ASN A 30 6.82 7.59 -12.92
N LEU A 31 5.73 7.64 -12.14
CA LEU A 31 5.79 7.79 -10.69
C LEU A 31 5.36 6.49 -10.00
N LYS A 32 6.04 6.15 -8.90
CA LYS A 32 5.71 5.01 -8.05
C LYS A 32 4.88 5.41 -6.82
N ILE A 33 4.10 4.48 -6.30
CA ILE A 33 3.22 4.66 -5.13
C ILE A 33 3.77 3.88 -3.93
N LYS A 34 3.82 4.54 -2.77
CA LYS A 34 4.10 3.92 -1.48
C LYS A 34 2.86 4.03 -0.58
N ALA A 35 2.16 2.91 -0.36
CA ALA A 35 1.10 2.83 0.64
C ALA A 35 1.71 2.73 2.04
N SER A 36 1.26 3.54 3.00
CA SER A 36 1.74 3.45 4.39
C SER A 36 0.68 3.85 5.42
N GLY A 37 0.80 3.24 6.61
CA GLY A 37 -0.09 3.49 7.75
C GLY A 37 -1.19 2.42 7.87
N GLY A 38 -1.25 1.73 9.00
CA GLY A 38 -2.33 0.74 9.28
C GLY A 38 -2.22 -0.61 8.57
N ILE A 39 -1.16 -0.89 7.81
CA ILE A 39 -0.98 -2.15 7.07
C ILE A 39 -0.44 -3.22 8.02
N ARG A 40 -1.28 -4.17 8.48
CA ARG A 40 -0.95 -5.06 9.62
C ARG A 40 -1.03 -6.56 9.33
N ASP A 41 -1.59 -6.94 8.18
CA ASP A 41 -1.82 -8.32 7.76
C ASP A 41 -1.56 -8.46 6.26
N LEU A 42 -1.40 -9.71 5.83
CA LEU A 42 -1.09 -10.06 4.45
C LEU A 42 -2.22 -9.68 3.48
N ASP A 43 -3.47 -9.89 3.85
CA ASP A 43 -4.60 -9.67 2.95
C ASP A 43 -4.70 -8.21 2.55
N PHE A 44 -4.59 -7.30 3.52
CA PHE A 44 -4.58 -5.88 3.23
C PHE A 44 -3.32 -5.43 2.49
N ALA A 45 -2.17 -6.05 2.76
CA ALA A 45 -0.93 -5.79 2.02
C ALA A 45 -1.06 -6.16 0.54
N LEU A 46 -1.64 -7.33 0.23
CA LEU A 46 -1.89 -7.79 -1.14
C LEU A 46 -2.91 -6.90 -1.84
N ALA A 47 -4.02 -6.57 -1.18
CA ALA A 47 -5.04 -5.70 -1.75
C ALA A 47 -4.49 -4.32 -2.15
N LEU A 48 -3.54 -3.77 -1.38
CA LEU A 48 -2.87 -2.51 -1.74
C LEU A 48 -1.92 -2.66 -2.94
N ILE A 49 -1.25 -3.79 -3.07
CA ILE A 49 -0.39 -4.09 -4.22
C ILE A 49 -1.26 -4.22 -5.48
N ASP A 50 -2.37 -4.96 -5.39
CA ASP A 50 -3.32 -5.15 -6.50
C ASP A 50 -3.95 -3.81 -6.93
N ALA A 51 -4.22 -2.92 -5.98
CA ALA A 51 -4.69 -1.56 -6.26
C ALA A 51 -3.65 -0.67 -6.96
N GLY A 52 -2.37 -1.07 -6.95
CA GLY A 52 -1.30 -0.39 -7.68
C GLY A 52 -0.18 0.19 -6.82
N ALA A 53 -0.06 -0.20 -5.54
CA ALA A 53 1.06 0.22 -4.71
C ALA A 53 2.37 -0.52 -5.09
N ASP A 54 3.43 0.24 -5.42
CA ASP A 54 4.76 -0.31 -5.72
C ASP A 54 5.59 -0.62 -4.46
N ARG A 55 5.20 -0.04 -3.31
CA ARG A 55 5.89 -0.21 -2.04
C ARG A 55 4.93 -0.12 -0.86
N LEU A 56 5.17 -0.92 0.15
CA LEU A 56 4.45 -0.85 1.42
C LEU A 56 5.35 -0.28 2.52
N GLY A 57 4.80 0.60 3.36
CA GLY A 57 5.43 1.12 4.58
C GLY A 57 4.67 0.64 5.81
N THR A 58 5.24 -0.33 6.52
CA THR A 58 4.64 -0.99 7.67
C THR A 58 5.69 -1.37 8.72
N SER A 59 5.32 -1.34 10.00
CA SER A 59 6.08 -1.94 11.11
C SER A 59 5.76 -3.42 11.33
N SER A 60 4.72 -3.96 10.67
CA SER A 60 4.28 -5.36 10.78
C SER A 60 4.91 -6.28 9.73
N GLY A 61 6.03 -5.88 9.12
CA GLY A 61 6.64 -6.60 7.99
C GLY A 61 6.96 -8.06 8.28
N VAL A 62 7.51 -8.36 9.46
CA VAL A 62 7.84 -9.75 9.85
C VAL A 62 6.58 -10.63 9.88
N LYS A 63 5.51 -10.14 10.50
CA LYS A 63 4.22 -10.85 10.59
C LYS A 63 3.64 -11.13 9.20
N ILE A 64 3.62 -10.12 8.33
CA ILE A 64 3.09 -10.24 6.96
C ILE A 64 3.86 -11.30 6.16
N ILE A 65 5.20 -11.32 6.28
CA ILE A 65 6.01 -12.33 5.59
C ILE A 65 5.81 -13.74 6.16
N GLN A 66 5.61 -13.87 7.47
CA GLN A 66 5.27 -15.16 8.08
C GLN A 66 3.92 -15.68 7.59
N GLU A 67 2.89 -14.84 7.56
CA GLU A 67 1.57 -15.18 6.99
C GLU A 67 1.69 -15.60 5.52
N TYR A 68 2.50 -14.89 4.74
CA TYR A 68 2.73 -15.24 3.33
C TYR A 68 3.34 -16.62 3.19
N ARG A 69 4.42 -16.90 3.93
CA ARG A 69 5.10 -18.21 3.91
C ARG A 69 4.22 -19.37 4.37
N ALA A 70 3.29 -19.12 5.29
CA ALA A 70 2.36 -20.14 5.77
C ALA A 70 1.23 -20.48 4.77
N ARG A 71 0.98 -19.61 3.79
CA ARG A 71 -0.01 -19.81 2.71
C ARG A 71 0.61 -20.31 1.40
N GLN A 72 1.92 -20.51 1.36
CA GLN A 72 2.64 -21.18 0.25
C GLN A 72 2.65 -22.68 0.50
#